data_AF-A0AAD8ARD5-F1
#
_entry.id   AF-A0AAD8ARD5-F1
#
_cell.length_a   1.000
_cell.length_b   1.000
_cell.length_c   1.000
_cell.angle_alpha   90.00
_cell.angle_beta   90.00
_cell.angle_gamma   90.00
#
_symmetry.space_group_name_H-M   'P 1'
#
loop_
_entity.id
_entity.type
_entity.pdbx_description
1 polymer ?
#
loop_
_entity_poly.entity_id
_entity_poly.type
_entity_poly.pdbx_seq_one_letter_code
_entity_poly.pdbx_strand_id
1 'polypeptide(L)'
;MRASDIGGDRYLYDETTPEPDPLRWLRDSDLQNPAPFSHRTVLVMSSGASGDYERPTGWGDIREDAAVVMNTDVPVDRIAGLGMNTNMAAARDGMTFQELLFKALHGCGMTWETIDFLVGSDDKAQEPPQAKAKDDPKTRMKRGLELSRHGDWFIIENGQQRGIVAMYAIWHRMGPGGMLRNVPVYGA
;
A
#
# COMPACT_ATOMS: atom_id res chain seq x y z
N MET A 1 16.11 -11.06 -19.49
CA MET A 1 15.56 -9.70 -19.56
C MET A 1 16.50 -8.81 -18.75
N ARG A 2 17.13 -7.80 -19.36
CA ARG A 2 18.11 -6.95 -18.66
C ARG A 2 17.35 -5.79 -18.02
N ALA A 3 17.79 -5.35 -16.83
CA ALA A 3 17.22 -4.21 -16.10
C ALA A 3 17.26 -2.87 -16.88
N SER A 4 17.88 -2.85 -18.06
CA SER A 4 17.96 -1.72 -18.99
C SER A 4 16.73 -1.54 -19.89
N ASP A 5 15.83 -2.52 -19.96
CA ASP A 5 14.76 -2.54 -20.96
C ASP A 5 13.42 -1.98 -20.44
N ILE A 6 13.39 -1.52 -19.18
CA ILE A 6 12.28 -0.74 -18.62
C ILE A 6 12.61 0.73 -18.85
N GLY A 7 12.05 1.26 -19.94
CA GLY A 7 12.31 2.60 -20.47
C GLY A 7 12.28 3.72 -19.43
N GLY A 8 13.11 4.72 -19.72
CA GLY A 8 13.29 5.98 -19.00
C GLY A 8 11.97 6.60 -18.55
N ASP A 9 11.78 6.56 -17.24
CA ASP A 9 11.52 7.74 -16.43
C ASP A 9 11.49 7.28 -14.98
N ARG A 10 12.66 7.32 -14.33
CA ARG A 10 12.72 7.36 -12.87
C ARG A 10 12.16 8.72 -12.47
N TYR A 11 10.84 8.84 -12.31
CA TYR A 11 10.28 9.95 -11.54
C TYR A 11 10.61 9.71 -10.07
N LEU A 12 11.86 10.02 -9.72
CA LEU A 12 12.22 10.45 -8.40
C LEU A 12 11.43 11.74 -8.13
N TYR A 13 11.12 11.97 -6.86
CA TYR A 13 10.86 13.31 -6.35
C TYR A 13 11.84 14.31 -6.99
N ASP A 14 11.41 15.58 -7.11
CA ASP A 14 12.28 16.74 -7.31
C ASP A 14 13.75 16.39 -6.97
N GLU A 15 14.68 16.55 -7.92
CA GLU A 15 16.08 16.06 -7.88
C GLU A 15 16.83 16.40 -6.57
N THR A 16 16.24 17.26 -5.74
CA THR A 16 16.65 17.70 -4.40
C THR A 16 16.33 16.75 -3.24
N THR A 17 15.38 15.80 -3.35
CA THR A 17 15.00 14.91 -2.23
C THR A 17 15.35 13.44 -2.53
N PRO A 18 16.35 12.85 -1.84
CA PRO A 18 16.74 11.47 -2.07
C PRO A 18 15.61 10.49 -1.68
N GLU A 19 15.46 9.41 -2.47
CA GLU A 19 14.55 8.31 -2.17
C GLU A 19 14.90 7.69 -0.80
N PRO A 20 13.92 7.47 0.10
CA PRO A 20 14.18 6.79 1.37
C PRO A 20 14.76 5.39 1.16
N ASP A 21 15.83 5.06 1.90
CA ASP A 21 16.50 3.75 1.80
C ASP A 21 15.55 2.53 1.85
N PRO A 22 14.52 2.49 2.72
CA PRO A 22 13.58 1.37 2.74
C PRO A 22 12.79 1.23 1.44
N LEU A 23 12.40 2.33 0.82
CA LEU A 23 11.63 2.31 -0.44
C LEU A 23 12.51 1.80 -1.58
N ARG A 24 13.77 2.24 -1.63
CA ARG A 24 14.77 1.74 -2.58
C ARG A 24 14.96 0.22 -2.44
N TRP A 25 15.14 -0.27 -1.21
CA TRP A 25 15.28 -1.70 -0.93
C TRP A 25 14.08 -2.52 -1.43
N LEU A 26 12.85 -2.04 -1.23
CA LEU A 26 11.65 -2.73 -1.71
C LEU A 26 11.62 -2.84 -3.23
N ARG A 27 11.95 -1.74 -3.94
CA ARG A 27 12.00 -1.73 -5.40
C ARG A 27 13.06 -2.68 -5.94
N ASP A 28 14.27 -2.63 -5.37
CA ASP A 28 15.38 -3.49 -5.78
C ASP A 28 15.05 -4.97 -5.50
N SER A 29 14.35 -5.25 -4.40
CA SER A 29 13.89 -6.60 -4.06
C SER A 29 12.81 -7.09 -5.03
N ASP A 30 11.84 -6.25 -5.38
CA ASP A 30 10.78 -6.60 -6.32
C ASP A 30 11.31 -6.78 -7.76
N LEU A 31 12.31 -6.01 -8.17
CA LEU A 31 13.00 -6.23 -9.45
C LEU A 31 13.67 -7.60 -9.55
N GLN A 32 14.21 -8.11 -8.45
CA GLN A 32 14.91 -9.39 -8.41
C GLN A 32 13.95 -10.57 -8.25
N ASN A 33 12.91 -10.40 -7.44
CA ASN A 33 11.92 -11.44 -7.16
C ASN A 33 10.52 -10.82 -7.02
N PRO A 34 9.81 -10.59 -8.15
CA PRO A 34 8.53 -9.91 -8.14
C PRO A 34 7.50 -10.59 -7.24
N ALA A 35 6.79 -9.80 -6.44
CA ALA A 35 5.66 -10.31 -5.68
C ALA A 35 4.52 -10.76 -6.62
N PRO A 36 3.70 -11.76 -6.23
CA PRO A 36 2.59 -12.24 -7.04
C PRO A 36 1.52 -11.16 -7.27
N PHE A 37 1.49 -10.12 -6.42
CA PHE A 37 0.62 -8.95 -6.63
C PHE A 37 1.24 -7.85 -7.50
N SER A 38 2.54 -7.85 -7.77
CA SER A 38 3.22 -6.70 -8.36
C SER A 38 2.58 -6.25 -9.68
N HIS A 39 2.19 -7.20 -10.53
CA HIS A 39 1.57 -6.94 -11.82
C HIS A 39 0.03 -6.86 -11.79
N ARG A 40 -0.60 -6.99 -10.62
CA ARG A 40 -2.06 -6.80 -10.51
C ARG A 40 -2.40 -5.31 -10.57
N THR A 41 -3.39 -4.98 -11.39
CA THR A 41 -4.00 -3.65 -11.41
C THR A 41 -4.60 -3.35 -10.04
N VAL A 42 -4.28 -2.18 -9.49
CA VAL A 42 -4.79 -1.74 -8.19
C VAL A 42 -6.22 -1.26 -8.36
N LEU A 43 -7.15 -1.83 -7.61
CA LEU A 43 -8.52 -1.31 -7.55
C LEU A 43 -8.54 -0.01 -6.74
N VAL A 44 -9.12 1.06 -7.28
CA VAL A 44 -9.30 2.32 -6.57
C VAL A 44 -10.79 2.55 -6.35
N MET A 45 -11.22 2.49 -5.09
CA MET A 45 -12.60 2.67 -4.68
C MET A 45 -12.85 4.08 -4.20
N SER A 46 -12.70 5.08 -5.09
CA SER A 46 -13.05 6.44 -4.73
C SER A 46 -14.54 6.50 -4.34
N SER A 47 -14.88 7.33 -3.35
CA SER A 47 -16.27 7.68 -3.00
C SER A 47 -17.03 8.41 -4.12
N GLY A 48 -16.44 8.53 -5.31
CA GLY A 48 -17.00 9.19 -6.47
C GLY A 48 -16.50 8.52 -7.75
N ALA A 49 -17.28 7.57 -8.26
CA ALA A 49 -17.28 7.11 -9.64
C ALA A 49 -15.93 6.62 -10.22
N SER A 50 -15.64 5.34 -10.05
CA SER A 50 -14.97 4.56 -11.12
C SER A 50 -15.78 3.27 -11.35
N GLY A 51 -16.61 3.32 -12.38
CA GLY A 51 -17.56 2.26 -12.74
C GLY A 51 -16.96 1.11 -13.54
N ASP A 52 -15.71 1.21 -13.99
CA ASP A 52 -15.31 0.54 -15.24
C ASP A 52 -14.18 -0.48 -15.14
N TYR A 53 -13.69 -0.83 -13.94
CA TYR A 53 -12.76 -1.95 -13.78
C TYR A 53 -13.51 -3.18 -13.29
N GLU A 54 -13.05 -4.36 -13.72
CA GLU A 54 -13.58 -5.68 -13.36
C GLU A 54 -13.84 -5.79 -11.86
N ARG A 55 -15.06 -5.40 -11.45
CA ARG A 55 -15.54 -5.64 -10.11
C ARG A 55 -15.76 -7.15 -10.01
N PRO A 56 -15.23 -7.84 -8.99
CA PRO A 56 -15.60 -9.22 -8.73
C PRO A 56 -17.13 -9.34 -8.77
N THR A 57 -17.64 -10.35 -9.48
CA THR A 57 -19.08 -10.61 -9.58
C THR A 57 -19.66 -10.78 -8.16
N GLY A 58 -20.60 -9.91 -7.76
CA GLY A 58 -21.18 -9.86 -6.41
C GLY A 58 -20.99 -8.54 -5.65
N TRP A 59 -20.29 -7.56 -6.21
CA TRP A 59 -19.97 -6.27 -5.55
C TRP A 59 -21.17 -5.32 -5.33
N GLY A 60 -22.30 -5.54 -6.01
CA GLY A 60 -23.43 -4.60 -6.06
C GLY A 60 -24.27 -4.47 -4.79
N ASP A 61 -24.11 -5.37 -3.82
CA ASP A 61 -25.03 -5.50 -2.68
C ASP A 61 -24.39 -5.21 -1.30
N ILE A 62 -23.14 -4.75 -1.25
CA ILE A 62 -22.49 -4.43 0.03
C ILE A 62 -22.97 -3.05 0.51
N ARG A 63 -24.15 -3.05 1.12
CA ARG A 63 -24.67 -1.93 1.91
C ARG A 63 -23.70 -1.61 3.06
N GLU A 64 -23.55 -0.31 3.33
CA GLU A 64 -22.86 0.28 4.48
C GLU A 64 -23.50 -0.16 5.81
N ASP A 65 -23.34 -1.42 6.20
CA ASP A 65 -23.63 -1.82 7.58
C ASP A 65 -22.41 -1.50 8.43
N ALA A 66 -22.61 -0.54 9.34
CA ALA A 66 -21.58 0.06 10.16
C ALA A 66 -20.84 -0.94 11.06
N ALA A 67 -19.51 -0.84 11.01
CA ALA A 67 -18.57 -0.87 12.13
C ALA A 67 -18.60 -2.09 13.07
N VAL A 68 -18.18 -3.25 12.57
CA VAL A 68 -17.37 -4.14 13.41
C VAL A 68 -15.90 -3.93 13.03
N VAL A 69 -15.19 -3.16 13.85
CA VAL A 69 -13.73 -3.05 13.74
C VAL A 69 -13.15 -4.27 14.45
N MET A 70 -12.73 -5.25 13.69
CA MET A 70 -11.90 -6.34 14.23
C MET A 70 -10.45 -6.05 13.86
N ASN A 71 -9.57 -6.06 14.86
CA ASN A 71 -8.15 -6.22 14.59
C ASN A 71 -7.93 -7.66 14.12
N THR A 72 -7.47 -7.82 12.89
CA THR A 72 -7.26 -9.14 12.27
C THR A 72 -5.94 -9.19 11.53
N ASP A 73 -5.50 -10.40 11.23
CA ASP A 73 -4.39 -10.65 10.34
C ASP A 73 -4.91 -10.77 8.90
N VAL A 74 -4.29 -10.03 7.98
CA VAL A 74 -4.70 -9.95 6.58
C VAL A 74 -3.61 -10.51 5.69
N PRO A 75 -3.87 -11.57 4.90
CA PRO A 75 -2.92 -12.04 3.89
C PRO A 75 -2.64 -10.93 2.86
N VAL A 76 -1.36 -10.60 2.64
CA VAL A 76 -0.99 -9.48 1.76
C VAL A 76 -1.38 -9.73 0.30
N ASP A 77 -1.51 -10.99 -0.10
CA ASP A 77 -1.97 -11.39 -1.42
C ASP A 77 -3.49 -11.22 -1.62
N ARG A 78 -4.26 -10.99 -0.54
CA ARG A 78 -5.69 -10.67 -0.56
C ARG A 78 -6.01 -9.18 -0.48
N ILE A 79 -4.98 -8.33 -0.45
CA ILE A 79 -5.18 -6.88 -0.56
C ILE A 79 -5.24 -6.52 -2.05
N ALA A 80 -6.41 -6.05 -2.50
CA ALA A 80 -6.73 -5.83 -3.91
C ALA A 80 -6.61 -4.36 -4.35
N GLY A 81 -6.61 -3.42 -3.40
CA GLY A 81 -6.80 -2.01 -3.77
C GLY A 81 -6.70 -1.01 -2.64
N LEU A 82 -7.08 0.22 -2.97
CA LEU A 82 -7.05 1.41 -2.13
C LEU A 82 -8.42 2.10 -2.16
N GLY A 83 -8.86 2.66 -1.03
CA GLY A 83 -10.04 3.52 -0.97
C GLY A 83 -9.83 4.87 -1.69
N MET A 84 -8.58 5.34 -1.78
CA MET A 84 -8.24 6.55 -2.53
C MET A 84 -6.77 6.57 -2.95
N ASN A 85 -6.43 7.37 -3.96
CA ASN A 85 -5.06 7.52 -4.48
C ASN A 85 -4.48 8.94 -4.32
N THR A 86 -5.21 9.84 -3.65
CA THR A 86 -4.92 11.29 -3.57
C THR A 86 -3.64 11.67 -2.84
N ASN A 87 -3.12 10.79 -1.98
CA ASN A 87 -1.89 11.02 -1.21
C ASN A 87 -0.63 10.41 -1.84
N MET A 88 -0.68 10.01 -3.12
CA MET A 88 0.46 9.50 -3.88
C MET A 88 0.85 10.48 -4.98
N ALA A 89 2.15 10.64 -5.24
CA ALA A 89 2.66 11.74 -6.06
C ALA A 89 2.20 11.68 -7.53
N ALA A 90 2.11 10.47 -8.09
CA ALA A 90 1.80 10.25 -9.50
C ALA A 90 0.83 9.08 -9.73
N ALA A 91 0.06 8.69 -8.71
CA ALA A 91 -0.88 7.58 -8.85
C ALA A 91 -2.00 7.93 -9.83
N ARG A 92 -2.34 6.96 -10.68
CA ARG A 92 -3.42 7.05 -11.67
C ARG A 92 -4.22 5.77 -11.65
N ASP A 93 -5.48 5.87 -12.03
CA ASP A 93 -6.35 4.71 -12.18
C ASP A 93 -5.77 3.77 -13.26
N GLY A 94 -5.89 2.46 -13.02
CA GLY A 94 -5.33 1.43 -13.91
C GLY A 94 -3.85 1.12 -13.69
N MET A 95 -3.16 1.79 -12.75
CA MET A 95 -1.79 1.40 -12.38
C MET A 95 -1.75 0.05 -11.64
N THR A 96 -0.68 -0.70 -11.88
CA THR A 96 -0.34 -1.90 -11.11
C THR A 96 0.29 -1.56 -9.76
N PHE A 97 0.32 -2.53 -8.83
CA PHE A 97 1.02 -2.35 -7.56
C PHE A 97 2.51 -2.03 -7.76
N GLN A 98 3.15 -2.57 -8.79
CA GLN A 98 4.56 -2.31 -9.12
C GLN A 98 4.75 -0.88 -9.59
N GLU A 99 3.86 -0.39 -10.47
CA GLU A 99 3.92 0.99 -10.93
C GLU A 99 3.70 1.98 -9.79
N LEU A 100 2.80 1.68 -8.85
CA LEU A 100 2.64 2.48 -7.65
C LEU A 100 3.93 2.52 -6.82
N LEU A 101 4.53 1.36 -6.54
CA LEU A 101 5.80 1.26 -5.81
C LEU A 101 6.93 2.05 -6.49
N PHE A 102 7.02 2.00 -7.81
CA PHE A 102 8.17 2.53 -8.55
C PHE A 102 8.03 4.01 -8.92
N LYS A 103 6.79 4.52 -9.02
CA LYS A 103 6.52 5.82 -9.62
C LYS A 103 5.62 6.72 -8.76
N ALA A 104 4.83 6.17 -7.85
CA ALA A 104 3.81 6.94 -7.13
C ALA A 104 4.08 7.12 -5.64
N LEU A 105 4.82 6.20 -5.01
CA LEU A 105 5.21 6.30 -3.61
C LEU A 105 6.35 7.30 -3.44
N HIS A 106 6.18 8.23 -2.51
CA HIS A 106 7.24 9.14 -2.09
C HIS A 106 7.85 8.80 -0.72
N GLY A 107 7.29 7.79 -0.05
CA GLY A 107 7.85 7.22 1.16
C GLY A 107 7.56 8.00 2.44
N CYS A 108 6.93 9.18 2.44
CA CYS A 108 6.41 9.88 3.63
C CYS A 108 7.26 9.80 4.94
N GLY A 109 8.59 9.98 4.92
CA GLY A 109 9.39 9.86 6.15
C GLY A 109 9.57 8.44 6.70
N MET A 110 9.48 7.44 5.82
CA MET A 110 9.67 6.02 6.13
C MET A 110 11.11 5.71 6.53
N THR A 111 11.25 5.06 7.68
CA THR A 111 12.51 4.56 8.22
C THR A 111 12.49 3.02 8.26
N TRP A 112 13.61 2.41 8.58
CA TRP A 112 13.64 0.97 8.85
C TRP A 112 12.75 0.58 10.03
N GLU A 113 12.64 1.43 11.05
CA GLU A 113 11.71 1.23 12.17
C GLU A 113 10.24 1.24 11.69
N THR A 114 9.90 2.08 10.70
CA THR A 114 8.58 2.03 10.06
C THR A 114 8.33 0.67 9.42
N ILE A 115 9.31 0.13 8.69
CA ILE A 115 9.19 -1.20 8.06
C ILE A 115 9.03 -2.28 9.13
N ASP A 116 9.81 -2.23 10.19
CA ASP A 116 9.77 -3.21 11.26
C ASP A 116 8.42 -3.17 12.00
N PHE A 117 7.87 -1.99 12.25
CA PHE A 117 6.50 -1.82 12.76
C PHE A 117 5.46 -2.41 11.81
N LEU A 118 5.57 -2.17 10.50
CA LEU A 118 4.62 -2.66 9.50
C LEU A 118 4.63 -4.18 9.35
N VAL A 119 5.82 -4.79 9.44
CA VAL A 119 6.02 -6.25 9.34
C VAL A 119 5.72 -6.95 10.67
N GLY A 120 5.93 -6.25 11.78
CA GLY A 120 5.74 -6.76 13.13
C GLY A 120 4.27 -6.93 13.53
N SER A 121 4.09 -7.41 14.77
CA SER A 121 2.79 -7.64 15.39
C SER A 121 2.25 -6.41 16.12
N ASP A 122 2.80 -5.21 15.91
CA ASP A 122 2.27 -4.00 16.53
C ASP A 122 0.85 -3.69 16.02
N ASP A 123 0.04 -3.03 16.86
CA ASP A 123 -1.31 -2.60 16.51
C ASP A 123 -1.26 -1.51 15.42
N LYS A 124 -1.79 -1.83 14.24
CA LYS A 124 -1.75 -0.93 13.08
C LYS A 124 -2.74 0.22 13.19
N ALA A 125 -3.60 0.27 14.21
CA ALA A 125 -4.36 1.47 14.56
C ALA A 125 -3.44 2.63 14.99
N GLN A 126 -2.22 2.33 15.45
CA GLN A 126 -1.26 3.33 15.90
C GLN A 126 -0.49 3.97 14.75
N GLU A 127 -0.03 5.21 14.97
CA GLU A 127 0.89 5.87 14.05
C GLU A 127 2.26 5.16 14.10
N PRO A 128 2.85 4.81 12.94
CA PRO A 128 4.14 4.17 12.93
C PRO A 128 5.26 5.15 13.35
N PRO A 129 6.40 4.62 13.81
CA PRO A 129 7.63 5.39 13.89
C PRO A 129 7.96 5.99 12.52
N GLN A 130 8.39 7.25 12.48
CA GLN A 130 8.68 7.99 11.24
C GLN A 130 9.72 9.08 11.47
N ALA A 131 10.45 9.44 10.42
CA ALA A 131 11.31 10.61 10.42
C ALA A 131 10.44 11.88 10.52
N LYS A 132 10.57 12.64 11.60
CA LYS A 132 9.85 13.90 11.77
C LYS A 132 10.48 14.98 10.90
N ALA A 133 9.95 15.21 9.70
CA ALA A 133 10.18 16.48 9.02
C ALA A 133 9.27 17.55 9.67
N LYS A 134 9.90 18.48 10.39
CA LYS A 134 9.24 19.46 11.27
C LYS A 134 8.22 20.32 10.49
N ASP A 135 8.49 20.56 9.21
CA ASP A 135 7.81 21.61 8.41
C ASP A 135 7.10 21.12 7.13
N ASP A 136 7.10 19.82 6.81
CA ASP A 136 6.36 19.31 5.64
C ASP A 136 5.09 18.53 6.06
N PRO A 137 3.89 19.08 5.89
CA PRO A 137 2.64 18.39 6.22
C PRO A 137 2.40 17.12 5.38
N LYS A 138 3.02 16.98 4.20
CA LYS A 138 2.92 15.79 3.34
C LYS A 138 3.79 14.62 3.82
N THR A 139 4.78 14.89 4.67
CA THR A 139 5.64 13.85 5.28
C THR A 139 5.10 13.32 6.60
N ARG A 140 4.05 13.94 7.15
CA ARG A 140 3.44 13.50 8.41
C ARG A 140 2.54 12.30 8.14
N MET A 141 3.00 11.11 8.53
CA MET A 141 2.16 9.92 8.69
C MET A 141 1.26 10.11 9.91
N LYS A 142 0.13 10.79 9.73
CA LYS A 142 -0.92 10.85 10.74
C LYS A 142 -1.86 9.65 10.57
N ARG A 143 -2.39 9.16 11.68
CA ARG A 143 -3.32 8.01 11.79
C ARG A 143 -2.71 6.65 11.43
N GLY A 144 -3.35 5.58 11.90
CA GLY A 144 -2.99 4.20 11.63
C GLY A 144 -3.24 3.75 10.19
N LEU A 145 -3.06 2.46 9.94
CA LEU A 145 -3.43 1.74 8.73
C LEU A 145 -4.76 1.04 8.97
N GLU A 146 -5.68 1.18 8.05
CA GLU A 146 -7.04 0.65 8.16
C GLU A 146 -7.47 0.05 6.82
N LEU A 147 -8.18 -1.06 6.86
CA LEU A 147 -8.66 -1.78 5.69
C LEU A 147 -10.18 -1.95 5.74
N SER A 148 -10.82 -2.11 4.60
CA SER A 148 -12.17 -2.63 4.49
C SER A 148 -12.15 -4.02 3.85
N ARG A 149 -13.07 -4.89 4.26
CA ARG A 149 -13.25 -6.24 3.73
C ARG A 149 -14.42 -6.27 2.74
N HIS A 150 -14.18 -6.93 1.61
CA HIS A 150 -15.17 -7.18 0.56
C HIS A 150 -15.07 -8.65 0.13
N GLY A 151 -15.91 -9.50 0.73
CA GLY A 151 -15.80 -10.95 0.55
C GLY A 151 -14.47 -11.50 1.07
N ASP A 152 -13.66 -12.09 0.19
CA ASP A 152 -12.31 -12.60 0.53
C ASP A 152 -11.19 -11.56 0.33
N TRP A 153 -11.53 -10.37 -0.19
CA TRP A 153 -10.57 -9.33 -0.57
C TRP A 153 -10.61 -8.14 0.38
N PHE A 154 -9.51 -7.38 0.41
CA PHE A 154 -9.35 -6.22 1.27
C PHE A 154 -8.90 -4.98 0.50
N ILE A 155 -9.33 -3.82 0.96
CA ILE A 155 -9.03 -2.51 0.38
C ILE A 155 -8.42 -1.64 1.46
N ILE A 156 -7.31 -0.94 1.17
CA ILE A 156 -6.66 -0.05 2.13
C ILE A 156 -7.39 1.30 2.16
N GLU A 157 -8.11 1.56 3.26
CA GLU A 157 -8.93 2.76 3.45
C GLU A 157 -8.11 3.95 3.95
N ASN A 158 -7.14 3.68 4.83
CA ASN A 158 -6.27 4.70 5.41
C ASN A 158 -4.82 4.22 5.39
N GLY A 159 -3.87 5.14 5.21
CA GLY A 159 -2.44 4.78 5.16
C GLY A 159 -2.02 4.04 3.88
N GLN A 160 -2.54 4.44 2.72
CA GLN A 160 -2.36 3.76 1.43
C GLN A 160 -0.89 3.49 1.08
N GLN A 161 -0.01 4.49 1.23
CA GLN A 161 1.43 4.28 0.99
C GLN A 161 2.01 3.21 1.91
N ARG A 162 1.64 3.25 3.20
CA ARG A 162 2.10 2.28 4.19
C ARG A 162 1.56 0.89 3.93
N GLY A 163 0.30 0.78 3.49
CA GLY A 163 -0.30 -0.49 3.12
C GLY A 163 0.45 -1.14 1.95
N ILE A 164 0.72 -0.38 0.88
CA ILE A 164 1.51 -0.88 -0.26
C ILE A 164 2.91 -1.29 0.20
N VAL A 165 3.60 -0.43 0.96
CA VAL A 165 4.92 -0.74 1.53
C VAL A 165 4.88 -2.01 2.37
N ALA A 166 3.89 -2.16 3.24
CA ALA A 166 3.74 -3.31 4.11
C ALA A 166 3.57 -4.59 3.29
N MET A 167 2.74 -4.56 2.23
CA MET A 167 2.56 -5.69 1.32
C MET A 167 3.90 -6.18 0.77
N TYR A 168 4.70 -5.28 0.19
CA TYR A 168 6.02 -5.65 -0.35
C TYR A 168 7.01 -6.07 0.73
N ALA A 169 7.08 -5.35 1.85
CA ALA A 169 8.01 -5.65 2.94
C ALA A 169 7.74 -7.05 3.54
N ILE A 170 6.46 -7.36 3.78
CA ILE A 170 6.02 -8.65 4.29
C ILE A 170 6.32 -9.74 3.26
N TRP A 171 6.01 -9.53 1.98
CA TRP A 171 6.32 -10.51 0.94
C TRP A 171 7.82 -10.81 0.86
N HIS A 172 8.67 -9.79 0.81
CA HIS A 172 10.12 -10.00 0.67
C HIS A 172 10.78 -10.57 1.94
N ARG A 173 10.20 -10.37 3.13
CA ARG A 173 10.73 -10.93 4.38
C ARG A 173 10.15 -12.30 4.74
N MET A 174 8.89 -12.58 4.39
CA MET A 174 8.16 -13.76 4.84
C MET A 174 7.75 -14.71 3.71
N GLY A 175 7.67 -14.22 2.47
CA GLY A 175 7.30 -14.99 1.30
C GLY A 175 5.81 -15.37 1.25
N PRO A 176 5.47 -16.50 0.60
CA PRO A 176 4.11 -17.01 0.52
C PRO A 176 3.46 -17.16 1.90
N GLY A 177 2.24 -16.65 2.05
CA GLY A 177 1.51 -16.67 3.32
C GLY A 177 1.88 -15.55 4.29
N GLY A 178 2.68 -14.57 3.87
CA GLY A 178 2.91 -13.35 4.64
C GLY A 178 1.61 -12.61 4.97
N MET A 179 1.50 -12.13 6.21
CA MET A 179 0.29 -11.50 6.74
C MET A 179 0.62 -10.14 7.34
N LEU A 180 -0.19 -9.14 7.00
CA LEU A 180 -0.26 -7.88 7.72
C LEU A 180 -1.03 -8.11 9.02
N ARG A 181 -0.31 -8.07 10.14
CA ARG A 181 -0.87 -8.44 11.45
C ARG A 181 -1.52 -7.27 12.17
N ASN A 182 -2.53 -7.58 12.98
CA ASN A 182 -3.19 -6.64 13.89
C ASN A 182 -3.66 -5.35 13.21
N VAL A 183 -4.33 -5.49 12.07
CA VAL A 183 -4.88 -4.35 11.32
C VAL A 183 -6.39 -4.19 11.57
N PRO A 184 -6.87 -2.97 11.88
CA PRO A 184 -8.29 -2.67 11.91
C PRO A 184 -8.93 -2.92 10.54
N VAL A 185 -9.94 -3.80 10.51
CA VAL A 185 -10.72 -4.10 9.30
C VAL A 185 -12.20 -3.72 9.52
N TYR A 186 -12.77 -2.98 8.57
CA TYR A 186 -14.19 -2.61 8.51
C TYR A 186 -14.95 -3.48 7.50
N GLY A 187 -16.21 -3.80 7.78
CA GLY A 187 -17.05 -4.60 6.89
C GLY A 187 -16.96 -6.11 7.17
N ALA A 188 -18.11 -6.78 7.09
CA ALA A 188 -18.26 -8.23 7.25
C ALA A 188 -18.90 -8.83 6.01
#